data_AF-A0A4V1Q1J9-F1
#
_entry.id   AF-A0A4V1Q1J9-F1
#
_cell.length_a   1.000
_cell.length_b   1.000
_cell.length_c   1.000
_cell.angle_alpha   90.00
_cell.angle_beta   90.00
_cell.angle_gamma   90.00
#
_symmetry.space_group_name_H-M   'P 1'
#
loop_
_entity.id
_entity.type
_entity.pdbx_description
1 polymer ?
#
loop_
_entity_poly.entity_id
_entity_poly.type
_entity_poly.pdbx_seq_one_letter_code
_entity_poly.pdbx_strand_id
1 'polypeptide(L)'
;MKNSRLLAEFREIDSYLTESEEDSDWDEDRPTLAQIEFDNSILKMARTLLQAARANPIEGTSEVPQVVLRLTRLDPTISEGREADPRIAKTVDMLNKMGIVVQLGERVKEELIIPPSTDDKEYATLIPSLRINLDLSVLIALISDLTHAPLPASIEEANKRFIPPKEYREWKQTRRKQTQKQTDNDGGDPREPDEELVSIEDLPHDLATHSRALTNQLLQEMSRSMIQEIKDRIGQRGTVEEIANPMSNPMSSVEFWVTTEARDRCLRIVSKIGAVNEKRRAYALFCLDPSNPSQHIPLDHAERLFWLNSRFDRTLPLFPLHFHSSSLPPDSSLLDNRAGRHPFFKSLATTCQHILDQETMPHPRAIQEKFISRPTPFPPSPHDPIDFTGNAEIQRATVTKANPRLTAHTVESMLWGAELGWTTLTANRTSVKAILKEMNIAKLIGKLDGLDIGDAVEETEAAKASNSSRDPGAQAQEAAIWIVDPRSLAEQMCSQALYQ
;
A
#
# COMPACT_ATOMS: atom_id res chain seq x y z
N MET A 1 -4.80 -20.33 7.86
CA MET A 1 -6.09 -20.93 8.26
C MET A 1 -6.17 -20.97 9.79
N LYS A 2 -7.32 -20.68 10.41
CA LYS A 2 -7.52 -20.76 11.89
C LYS A 2 -8.59 -21.79 12.25
N ASN A 3 -8.59 -22.29 13.49
CA ASN A 3 -9.62 -23.20 14.02
C ASN A 3 -11.04 -22.65 13.82
N SER A 4 -11.30 -21.41 14.27
CA SER A 4 -12.61 -20.74 14.10
C SER A 4 -13.13 -20.68 12.66
N ARG A 5 -12.24 -20.66 11.66
CA ARG A 5 -12.64 -20.68 10.25
C ARG A 5 -13.05 -22.07 9.77
N LEU A 6 -12.27 -23.10 10.12
CA LEU A 6 -12.66 -24.50 9.85
C LEU A 6 -13.95 -24.87 10.59
N LEU A 7 -14.13 -24.39 11.82
CA LEU A 7 -15.35 -24.59 12.58
C LEU A 7 -16.57 -23.96 11.93
N ALA A 8 -16.41 -22.80 11.30
CA ALA A 8 -17.49 -22.20 10.52
C ALA A 8 -17.85 -23.08 9.31
N GLU A 9 -16.85 -23.60 8.58
CA GLU A 9 -17.07 -24.52 7.46
C GLU A 9 -17.75 -25.83 7.93
N PHE A 10 -17.34 -26.38 9.07
CA PHE A 10 -17.97 -27.57 9.63
C PHE A 10 -19.41 -27.32 10.06
N ARG A 11 -19.70 -26.18 10.70
CA ARG A 11 -21.07 -25.80 11.06
C ARG A 11 -21.96 -25.58 9.84
N GLU A 12 -21.39 -25.03 8.77
CA GLU A 12 -22.07 -24.89 7.50
C GLU A 12 -22.44 -26.28 6.94
N ILE A 13 -21.49 -27.22 6.91
CA ILE A 13 -21.75 -28.62 6.50
C ILE A 13 -22.81 -29.28 7.38
N ASP A 14 -22.69 -29.15 8.71
CA ASP A 14 -23.62 -29.73 9.68
C ASP A 14 -25.02 -29.11 9.58
N SER A 15 -25.14 -27.84 9.18
CA SER A 15 -26.44 -27.17 9.05
C SER A 15 -27.31 -27.76 7.94
N TYR A 16 -26.70 -28.27 6.86
CA TYR A 16 -27.40 -28.95 5.78
C TYR A 16 -27.77 -30.42 6.08
N LEU A 17 -27.28 -30.98 7.20
CA LEU A 17 -27.60 -32.35 7.65
C LEU A 17 -28.86 -32.42 8.54
N THR A 18 -29.62 -31.32 8.67
CA THR A 18 -30.78 -31.21 9.58
C THR A 18 -32.15 -31.38 8.93
N GLU A 19 -32.23 -31.65 7.63
CA GLU A 19 -33.49 -32.09 7.01
C GLU A 19 -33.67 -33.59 7.24
N SER A 20 -34.54 -33.89 8.20
CA SER A 20 -35.02 -35.21 8.61
C SER A 20 -35.52 -36.04 7.43
N GLU A 21 -34.96 -37.25 7.26
CA GLU A 21 -35.50 -38.34 6.44
C GLU A 21 -36.84 -38.85 7.00
N GLU A 22 -37.89 -38.03 6.95
CA GLU A 22 -39.28 -38.44 7.14
C GLU A 22 -40.17 -37.57 6.25
N ASP A 23 -40.14 -37.78 4.93
CA ASP A 23 -41.36 -37.86 4.11
C ASP A 23 -41.08 -38.05 2.60
N SER A 24 -41.75 -39.07 2.06
CA SER A 24 -42.25 -39.22 0.68
C SER A 24 -41.31 -39.68 -0.45
N ASP A 25 -41.71 -40.82 -1.00
CA ASP A 25 -41.29 -41.58 -2.20
C ASP A 25 -41.31 -40.81 -3.54
N TRP A 26 -41.05 -39.50 -3.57
CA TRP A 26 -41.19 -38.69 -4.80
C TRP A 26 -40.14 -37.57 -4.88
N ASP A 27 -38.94 -37.91 -5.34
CA ASP A 27 -38.05 -37.05 -6.17
C ASP A 27 -36.61 -37.65 -6.20
N GLU A 28 -36.34 -38.61 -7.09
CA GLU A 28 -34.99 -39.21 -7.25
C GLU A 28 -33.96 -38.30 -7.97
N ASP A 29 -34.27 -37.04 -8.29
CA ASP A 29 -33.40 -36.20 -9.13
C ASP A 29 -33.19 -34.74 -8.63
N ARG A 30 -33.27 -34.49 -7.32
CA ARG A 30 -32.81 -33.20 -6.76
C ARG A 30 -31.34 -33.30 -6.30
N PRO A 31 -30.42 -32.48 -6.85
CA PRO A 31 -29.06 -32.41 -6.33
C PRO A 31 -29.09 -31.88 -4.89
N THR A 32 -28.71 -32.72 -3.93
CA THR A 32 -28.63 -32.37 -2.52
C THR A 32 -27.48 -31.39 -2.29
N LEU A 33 -27.76 -30.28 -1.58
CA LEU A 33 -26.74 -29.31 -1.14
C LEU A 33 -25.89 -29.85 0.02
N ALA A 34 -26.31 -30.95 0.65
CA ALA A 34 -25.58 -31.59 1.73
C ALA A 34 -24.31 -32.27 1.20
N GLN A 35 -23.16 -31.93 1.77
CA GLN A 35 -21.92 -32.66 1.47
C GLN A 35 -21.99 -34.06 2.09
N ILE A 36 -21.96 -35.08 1.23
CA ILE A 36 -21.98 -36.50 1.62
C ILE A 36 -20.61 -36.94 2.17
N GLU A 37 -19.52 -36.27 1.75
CA GLU A 37 -18.15 -36.59 2.15
C GLU A 37 -17.54 -35.50 3.04
N PHE A 38 -16.66 -35.92 3.96
CA PHE A 38 -15.89 -35.01 4.80
C PHE A 38 -14.86 -34.23 3.96
N ASP A 39 -15.25 -33.09 3.39
CA ASP A 39 -14.46 -32.35 2.41
C ASP A 39 -14.47 -30.82 2.58
N ASN A 40 -13.57 -30.31 3.43
CA ASN A 40 -13.41 -28.87 3.67
C ASN A 40 -12.51 -28.16 2.64
N SER A 41 -12.41 -26.83 2.73
CA SER A 41 -11.67 -26.03 1.76
C SER A 41 -10.18 -26.38 1.68
N ILE A 42 -9.58 -26.83 2.79
CA ILE A 42 -8.15 -27.18 2.84
C ILE A 42 -7.89 -28.47 2.08
N LEU A 43 -8.77 -29.46 2.21
CA LEU A 43 -8.67 -30.73 1.47
C LEU A 43 -8.83 -30.51 -0.04
N LYS A 44 -9.75 -29.64 -0.45
CA LYS A 44 -9.92 -29.24 -1.86
C LYS A 44 -8.70 -28.52 -2.42
N MET A 45 -8.15 -27.57 -1.66
CA MET A 45 -6.91 -26.88 -2.00
C MET A 45 -5.74 -27.86 -2.15
N ALA A 46 -5.61 -28.81 -1.23
CA ALA A 46 -4.62 -29.86 -1.26
C ALA A 46 -4.67 -30.73 -2.53
N ARG A 47 -5.87 -31.18 -2.94
CA ARG A 47 -6.04 -31.94 -4.19
C ARG A 47 -5.59 -31.12 -5.40
N THR A 48 -5.97 -29.84 -5.43
CA THR A 48 -5.61 -28.91 -6.51
C THR A 48 -4.09 -28.72 -6.60
N LEU A 49 -3.41 -28.56 -5.46
CA LEU A 49 -1.95 -28.43 -5.41
C LEU A 49 -1.24 -29.70 -5.86
N LEU A 50 -1.73 -30.88 -5.47
CA LEU A 50 -1.17 -32.16 -5.93
C LEU A 50 -1.38 -32.37 -7.43
N GLN A 51 -2.54 -31.96 -7.97
CA GLN A 51 -2.80 -32.00 -9.40
C GLN A 51 -1.85 -31.06 -10.16
N ALA A 52 -1.65 -29.83 -9.65
CA ALA A 52 -0.71 -28.89 -10.21
C ALA A 52 0.73 -29.41 -10.16
N ALA A 53 1.15 -30.01 -9.05
CA ALA A 53 2.47 -30.63 -8.91
C ALA A 53 2.69 -31.73 -9.96
N ARG A 54 1.69 -32.61 -10.16
CA ARG A 54 1.78 -33.68 -11.18
C ARG A 54 1.84 -33.15 -12.61
N ALA A 55 1.16 -32.04 -12.88
CA ALA A 55 1.18 -31.40 -14.20
C ALA A 55 2.49 -30.64 -14.49
N ASN A 56 3.28 -30.34 -13.46
CA ASN A 56 4.49 -29.52 -13.56
C ASN A 56 5.67 -30.22 -12.85
N PRO A 57 6.27 -31.27 -13.45
CA PRO A 57 7.47 -31.90 -12.92
C PRO A 57 8.66 -30.93 -12.90
N ILE A 58 9.67 -31.22 -12.08
CA ILE A 58 10.88 -30.39 -11.96
C ILE A 58 11.64 -30.40 -13.30
N GLU A 59 12.06 -29.22 -13.77
CA GLU A 59 12.76 -29.08 -15.05
C GLU A 59 14.02 -29.97 -15.11
N GLY A 60 14.16 -30.70 -16.22
CA GLY A 60 15.26 -31.64 -16.43
C GLY A 60 15.10 -32.99 -15.71
N THR A 61 14.00 -33.21 -14.97
CA THR A 61 13.70 -34.49 -14.33
C THR A 61 12.26 -34.95 -14.61
N SER A 62 11.93 -36.19 -14.22
CA SER A 62 10.56 -36.71 -14.20
C SER A 62 9.95 -36.67 -12.79
N GLU A 63 10.60 -35.96 -11.85
CA GLU A 63 10.19 -35.94 -10.45
C GLU A 63 9.05 -34.93 -10.23
N VAL A 64 8.01 -35.38 -9.52
CA VAL A 64 6.90 -34.53 -9.12
C VAL A 64 7.30 -33.72 -7.89
N PRO A 65 7.16 -32.38 -7.89
CA PRO A 65 7.53 -31.55 -6.76
C PRO A 65 6.72 -31.91 -5.50
N GLN A 66 7.42 -32.00 -4.37
CA GLN A 66 6.79 -32.26 -3.08
C GLN A 66 5.98 -31.05 -2.61
N VAL A 67 4.72 -31.28 -2.24
CA VAL A 67 3.84 -30.22 -1.73
C VAL A 67 3.94 -30.16 -0.20
N VAL A 68 4.37 -29.01 0.32
CA VAL A 68 4.40 -28.71 1.75
C VAL A 68 3.35 -27.66 2.07
N LEU A 69 2.42 -27.95 2.98
CA LEU A 69 1.38 -27.02 3.39
C LEU A 69 1.61 -26.55 4.82
N ARG A 70 2.01 -25.29 5.00
CA ARG A 70 2.21 -24.68 6.31
C ARG A 70 0.96 -23.94 6.80
N LEU A 71 0.32 -24.46 7.84
CA LEU A 71 -0.89 -23.92 8.44
C LEU A 71 -0.54 -23.17 9.72
N THR A 72 -0.05 -21.94 9.56
CA THR A 72 0.61 -21.13 10.62
C THR A 72 -0.24 -20.80 11.84
N ARG A 73 -1.57 -20.91 11.73
CA ARG A 73 -2.53 -20.53 12.78
C ARG A 73 -3.55 -21.63 13.07
N LEU A 74 -3.32 -22.83 12.53
CA LEU A 74 -4.14 -23.99 12.82
C LEU A 74 -3.51 -24.74 13.98
N ASP A 75 -4.31 -25.05 14.99
CA ASP A 75 -3.87 -25.78 16.16
C ASP A 75 -4.78 -27.00 16.40
N PRO A 76 -4.36 -28.20 15.98
CA PRO A 76 -5.12 -29.42 16.20
C PRO A 76 -5.00 -29.94 17.64
N THR A 77 -4.16 -29.33 18.49
CA THR A 77 -3.91 -29.79 19.86
C THR A 77 -4.86 -29.18 20.89
N ILE A 78 -5.67 -28.19 20.50
CA ILE A 78 -6.71 -27.60 21.34
C ILE A 78 -7.77 -28.66 21.66
N SER A 79 -7.74 -29.16 22.90
CA SER A 79 -8.67 -30.16 23.40
C SER A 79 -9.84 -29.58 24.21
N GLU A 80 -9.77 -28.30 24.61
CA GLU A 80 -10.77 -27.64 25.44
C GLU A 80 -11.20 -26.27 24.90
N GLY A 81 -12.46 -25.89 25.12
CA GLY A 81 -13.02 -24.59 24.75
C GLY A 81 -13.75 -24.56 23.41
N ARG A 82 -14.20 -23.36 23.00
CA ARG A 82 -15.04 -23.15 21.80
C ARG A 82 -14.33 -23.42 20.48
N GLU A 83 -13.01 -23.57 20.51
CA GLU A 83 -12.17 -23.86 19.34
C GLU A 83 -11.68 -25.31 19.25
N ALA A 84 -12.07 -26.16 20.22
CA ALA A 84 -11.77 -27.59 20.23
C ALA A 84 -12.79 -28.35 19.36
N ASP A 85 -12.32 -28.95 18.26
CA ASP A 85 -13.12 -29.88 17.46
C ASP A 85 -12.21 -30.95 16.85
N PRO A 86 -12.50 -32.25 17.08
CA PRO A 86 -11.66 -33.37 16.63
C PRO A 86 -11.55 -33.46 15.10
N ARG A 87 -12.46 -32.85 14.34
CA ARG A 87 -12.42 -32.80 12.87
C ARG A 87 -11.26 -31.96 12.35
N ILE A 88 -10.71 -31.06 13.16
CA ILE A 88 -9.51 -30.30 12.81
C ILE A 88 -8.29 -31.24 12.73
N ALA A 89 -8.09 -32.08 13.75
CA ALA A 89 -7.04 -33.10 13.74
C ALA A 89 -7.25 -34.09 12.57
N LYS A 90 -8.49 -34.54 12.35
CA LYS A 90 -8.85 -35.41 11.21
C LYS A 90 -8.49 -34.79 9.85
N THR A 91 -8.65 -33.47 9.70
CA THR A 91 -8.27 -32.76 8.47
C THR A 91 -6.76 -32.81 8.24
N VAL A 92 -5.97 -32.60 9.29
CA VAL A 92 -4.50 -32.71 9.22
C VAL A 92 -4.07 -34.13 8.84
N ASP A 93 -4.68 -35.14 9.44
CA ASP A 93 -4.40 -36.55 9.12
C ASP A 93 -4.71 -36.89 7.66
N MET A 94 -5.82 -36.37 7.12
CA MET A 94 -6.18 -36.58 5.72
C MET A 94 -5.19 -35.92 4.77
N LEU A 95 -4.71 -34.71 5.07
CA LEU A 95 -3.67 -34.05 4.28
C LEU A 95 -2.37 -34.87 4.26
N ASN A 96 -1.94 -35.38 5.41
CA ASN A 96 -0.77 -36.25 5.49
C ASN A 96 -0.96 -37.54 4.69
N LYS A 97 -2.14 -38.18 4.77
CA LYS A 97 -2.48 -39.37 3.97
C LYS A 97 -2.48 -39.11 2.46
N MET A 98 -2.74 -37.87 2.03
CA MET A 98 -2.67 -37.47 0.62
C MET A 98 -1.23 -37.30 0.11
N GLY A 99 -0.22 -37.42 0.98
CA GLY A 99 1.19 -37.22 0.64
C GLY A 99 1.64 -35.75 0.73
N ILE A 100 0.84 -34.89 1.38
CA ILE A 100 1.23 -33.50 1.67
C ILE A 100 1.95 -33.46 3.00
N VAL A 101 3.09 -32.79 3.03
CA VAL A 101 3.80 -32.53 4.29
C VAL A 101 3.11 -31.35 4.98
N VAL A 102 2.39 -31.62 6.07
CA VAL A 102 1.74 -30.55 6.86
C VAL A 102 2.72 -30.01 7.91
N GLN A 103 2.89 -28.69 7.93
CA GLN A 103 3.66 -27.99 8.95
C GLN A 103 2.74 -27.05 9.73
N LEU A 104 2.80 -27.08 11.06
CA LEU A 104 1.99 -26.22 11.93
C LEU A 104 2.87 -25.11 12.53
N GLY A 105 2.27 -23.96 12.83
CA GLY A 105 2.98 -22.83 13.42
C GLY A 105 3.83 -21.99 12.44
N GLU A 106 4.48 -20.96 12.98
CA GLU A 106 5.33 -20.03 12.22
C GLU A 106 6.70 -20.64 11.86
N ARG A 107 7.40 -20.07 10.88
CA ARG A 107 8.79 -20.45 10.58
C ARG A 107 9.70 -19.91 11.69
N VAL A 108 10.52 -20.78 12.26
CA VAL A 108 11.62 -20.34 13.12
C VAL A 108 12.59 -19.56 12.22
N LYS A 109 13.12 -18.42 12.68
CA LYS A 109 13.95 -17.51 11.86
C LYS A 109 15.17 -18.22 11.25
N GLU A 110 15.65 -19.30 11.87
CA GLU A 110 16.77 -20.11 11.38
C GLU A 110 16.41 -21.06 10.21
N GLU A 111 15.12 -21.38 9.97
CA GLU A 111 14.68 -22.25 8.84
C GLU A 111 14.49 -21.49 7.52
N LEU A 112 14.76 -20.18 7.49
CA LEU A 112 14.85 -19.41 6.26
C LEU A 112 16.17 -19.76 5.56
N ILE A 113 16.29 -21.01 5.09
CA ILE A 113 17.19 -21.31 3.98
C ILE A 113 16.57 -20.58 2.79
N ILE A 114 16.99 -19.32 2.63
CA ILE A 114 16.94 -18.65 1.34
C ILE A 114 17.70 -19.61 0.43
N PRO A 115 17.05 -20.25 -0.56
CA PRO A 115 17.83 -21.01 -1.54
C PRO A 115 18.92 -20.03 -2.02
N PRO A 116 20.21 -20.41 -2.00
CA PRO A 116 21.22 -19.58 -2.64
C PRO A 116 20.65 -19.26 -4.01
N SER A 117 20.56 -17.96 -4.35
CA SER A 117 19.90 -17.53 -5.58
C SER A 117 20.59 -18.21 -6.76
N THR A 118 20.09 -19.38 -7.16
CA THR A 118 20.43 -20.02 -8.42
C THR A 118 19.62 -19.30 -9.47
N ASP A 119 20.06 -18.08 -9.71
CA ASP A 119 19.94 -17.26 -10.89
C ASP A 119 20.47 -15.88 -10.49
N ASP A 120 21.79 -15.71 -10.56
CA ASP A 120 22.39 -14.45 -11.01
C ASP A 120 21.96 -14.23 -12.47
N LYS A 121 20.65 -14.12 -12.71
CA LYS A 121 20.19 -13.23 -13.75
C LYS A 121 20.63 -11.87 -13.24
N GLU A 122 21.66 -11.30 -13.85
CA GLU A 122 22.03 -9.90 -13.69
C GLU A 122 20.79 -9.07 -14.03
N TYR A 123 19.85 -8.92 -13.10
CA TYR A 123 18.74 -8.02 -13.24
C TYR A 123 19.38 -6.64 -13.35
N ALA A 124 19.14 -5.97 -14.48
CA ALA A 124 19.64 -4.63 -14.71
C ALA A 124 19.35 -3.78 -13.47
N THR A 125 20.39 -3.15 -12.93
CA THR A 125 20.21 -2.30 -11.75
C THR A 125 19.34 -1.12 -12.15
N LEU A 126 18.14 -1.06 -11.57
CA LEU A 126 17.20 0.03 -11.81
C LEU A 126 17.61 1.25 -11.00
N ILE A 127 17.82 2.39 -11.68
CA ILE A 127 18.16 3.68 -11.07
C ILE A 127 17.02 4.68 -11.31
N PRO A 128 16.76 5.62 -10.38
CA PRO A 128 15.77 6.67 -10.62
C PRO A 128 16.23 7.63 -11.73
N SER A 129 15.28 8.22 -12.46
CA SER A 129 15.52 9.33 -13.39
C SER A 129 15.99 10.59 -12.64
N LEU A 130 16.66 11.54 -13.33
CA LEU A 130 17.04 12.84 -12.73
C LEU A 130 15.83 13.67 -12.31
N ARG A 131 14.75 13.57 -13.08
CA ARG A 131 13.49 14.21 -12.75
C ARG A 131 12.56 13.18 -12.15
N ILE A 132 12.19 13.36 -10.88
CA ILE A 132 11.36 12.40 -10.15
C ILE A 132 9.98 13.00 -9.94
N ASN A 133 8.95 12.30 -10.39
CA ASN A 133 7.56 12.69 -10.22
C ASN A 133 7.01 12.15 -8.90
N LEU A 134 6.47 13.02 -8.04
CA LEU A 134 5.93 12.68 -6.74
C LEU A 134 4.41 12.49 -6.79
N ASP A 135 3.94 11.29 -6.42
CA ASP A 135 2.52 11.05 -6.15
C ASP A 135 2.10 11.63 -4.80
N LEU A 136 0.79 11.87 -4.62
CA LEU A 136 0.22 12.40 -3.37
C LEU A 136 0.66 11.61 -2.14
N SER A 137 0.71 10.28 -2.23
CA SER A 137 1.07 9.42 -1.09
C SER A 137 2.48 9.71 -0.56
N VAL A 138 3.40 10.13 -1.44
CA VAL A 138 4.78 10.50 -1.06
C VAL A 138 4.84 11.92 -0.54
N LEU A 139 4.02 12.85 -1.05
CA LEU A 139 3.91 14.18 -0.44
C LEU A 139 3.48 14.08 1.03
N ILE A 140 2.49 13.23 1.32
CA ILE A 140 2.05 12.96 2.70
C ILE A 140 3.17 12.31 3.52
N ALA A 141 3.93 11.38 2.93
CA ALA A 141 5.07 10.76 3.60
C ALA A 141 6.17 11.77 3.93
N LEU A 142 6.50 12.67 2.99
CA LEU A 142 7.56 13.67 3.12
C LEU A 142 7.26 14.74 4.15
N ILE A 143 6.01 14.97 4.53
CA ILE A 143 5.64 15.97 5.56
C ILE A 143 5.28 15.33 6.90
N SER A 144 5.10 13.99 6.92
CA SER A 144 4.63 13.25 8.08
C SER A 144 5.61 13.38 9.23
N ASP A 145 5.07 13.56 10.44
CA ASP A 145 5.91 13.65 11.62
C ASP A 145 6.66 12.35 11.92
N LEU A 146 6.17 11.18 11.50
CA LEU A 146 6.91 9.90 11.58
C LEU A 146 8.27 9.98 10.87
N THR A 147 8.32 10.70 9.76
CA THR A 147 9.52 10.86 8.95
C THR A 147 10.50 11.85 9.58
N HIS A 148 10.03 12.86 10.32
CA HIS A 148 10.88 13.94 10.81
C HIS A 148 11.21 13.89 12.29
N ALA A 149 10.30 13.39 13.12
CA ALA A 149 10.47 13.42 14.56
C ALA A 149 11.62 12.52 15.01
N PRO A 150 12.23 12.78 16.18
CA PRO A 150 13.26 11.91 16.73
C PRO A 150 12.79 10.45 16.79
N LEU A 151 13.69 9.53 16.45
CA LEU A 151 13.41 8.09 16.57
C LEU A 151 13.35 7.70 18.04
N PRO A 152 12.44 6.79 18.43
CA PRO A 152 12.41 6.27 19.80
C PRO A 152 13.71 5.48 20.09
N ALA A 153 14.12 5.47 21.35
CA ALA A 153 15.31 4.76 21.80
C ALA A 153 15.10 3.23 21.88
N SER A 154 13.85 2.77 21.96
CA SER A 154 13.52 1.35 22.05
C SER A 154 12.20 0.98 21.36
N ILE A 155 12.01 -0.32 21.14
CA ILE A 155 10.77 -0.88 20.56
C ILE A 155 9.58 -0.62 21.50
N GLU A 156 9.81 -0.69 22.81
CA GLU A 156 8.80 -0.42 23.83
C GLU A 156 8.32 1.02 23.78
N GLU A 157 9.24 1.98 23.59
CA GLU A 157 8.89 3.38 23.39
C GLU A 157 8.10 3.57 22.08
N ALA A 158 8.50 2.90 21.00
CA ALA A 158 7.76 2.93 19.73
C ALA A 158 6.32 2.41 19.87
N ASN A 159 6.11 1.33 20.65
CA ASN A 159 4.78 0.78 20.94
C ASN A 159 3.92 1.76 21.75
N LYS A 160 4.50 2.51 22.69
CA LYS A 160 3.77 3.47 23.54
C LYS A 160 3.43 4.79 22.84
N ARG A 161 4.15 5.15 21.77
CA ARG A 161 4.07 6.47 21.13
C ARG A 161 2.71 6.80 20.49
N PHE A 162 2.00 5.80 19.98
CA PHE A 162 0.70 5.97 19.31
C PHE A 162 -0.47 5.42 20.09
N ILE A 163 -0.26 5.19 21.39
CA ILE A 163 -1.31 4.81 22.31
C ILE A 163 -1.99 6.12 22.77
N PRO A 164 -3.29 6.34 22.46
CA PRO A 164 -3.98 7.59 22.83
C PRO A 164 -4.02 7.79 24.36
N PRO A 165 -4.07 9.03 24.89
CA PRO A 165 -4.18 9.25 26.32
C PRO A 165 -5.48 8.71 26.92
N LYS A 166 -5.45 8.49 28.25
CA LYS A 166 -6.53 7.89 29.04
C LYS A 166 -7.87 8.60 28.82
N GLU A 167 -7.87 9.93 28.92
CA GLU A 167 -9.04 10.80 28.74
C GLU A 167 -9.75 10.58 27.39
N TYR A 168 -8.98 10.42 26.30
CA TYR A 168 -9.54 10.16 24.97
C TYR A 168 -10.15 8.76 24.87
N ARG A 169 -9.54 7.77 25.53
CA ARG A 169 -10.08 6.40 25.58
C ARG A 169 -11.39 6.37 26.37
N GLU A 170 -11.43 7.02 27.52
CA GLU A 170 -12.61 7.13 28.38
C GLU A 170 -13.76 7.88 27.70
N TRP A 171 -13.46 9.00 27.02
CA TRP A 171 -14.44 9.72 26.20
C TRP A 171 -15.04 8.82 25.12
N LYS A 172 -14.20 8.07 24.38
CA LYS A 172 -14.67 7.20 23.30
C LYS A 172 -15.47 6.00 23.82
N GLN A 173 -15.08 5.44 24.97
CA GLN A 173 -15.85 4.39 25.65
C GLN A 173 -17.21 4.91 26.11
N THR A 174 -17.27 6.12 26.68
CA THR A 174 -18.52 6.78 27.11
C THR A 174 -19.46 6.99 25.93
N ARG A 175 -18.91 7.45 24.79
CA ARG A 175 -19.68 7.62 23.56
C ARG A 175 -20.18 6.29 23.00
N ARG A 176 -19.37 5.22 23.03
CA ARG A 176 -19.83 3.87 22.65
C ARG A 176 -20.94 3.38 23.57
N LYS A 177 -20.82 3.53 24.90
CA LYS A 177 -21.89 3.20 25.87
C LYS A 177 -23.19 3.97 25.61
N GLN A 178 -23.10 5.21 25.11
CA GLN A 178 -24.28 5.99 24.70
C GLN A 178 -24.90 5.47 23.39
N THR A 179 -24.10 5.03 22.42
CA THR A 179 -24.59 4.46 21.15
C THR A 179 -25.10 3.01 21.29
N GLN A 180 -24.57 2.23 22.26
CA GLN A 180 -24.91 0.82 22.47
C GLN A 180 -26.12 0.58 23.40
N LYS A 181 -26.70 1.64 24.00
CA LYS A 181 -27.89 1.56 24.85
C LYS A 181 -29.18 1.10 24.13
N GLN A 182 -29.11 0.63 22.89
CA GLN A 182 -30.22 0.09 22.11
C GLN A 182 -30.10 -1.40 21.76
N THR A 183 -29.03 -2.10 22.14
CA THR A 183 -28.92 -3.56 21.93
C THR A 183 -28.19 -4.22 23.10
N ASP A 184 -29.00 -4.91 23.92
CA ASP A 184 -28.70 -5.94 24.91
C ASP A 184 -28.00 -5.62 26.24
N ASN A 185 -28.72 -6.01 27.29
CA ASN A 185 -28.27 -6.33 28.64
C ASN A 185 -27.33 -7.54 28.58
N ASP A 186 -26.03 -7.34 28.74
CA ASP A 186 -25.19 -8.39 29.30
C ASP A 186 -24.23 -7.79 30.34
N GLY A 187 -24.34 -8.30 31.55
CA GLY A 187 -23.70 -7.81 32.76
C GLY A 187 -22.29 -8.34 32.88
N GLY A 188 -21.34 -7.70 32.18
CA GLY A 188 -19.91 -7.89 32.40
C GLY A 188 -19.36 -6.80 33.34
N ASP A 189 -18.90 -7.20 34.51
CA ASP A 189 -18.23 -6.34 35.49
C ASP A 189 -16.94 -5.73 34.89
N PRO A 190 -16.80 -4.38 34.82
CA PRO A 190 -15.61 -3.77 34.24
C PRO A 190 -14.46 -3.84 35.23
N ARG A 191 -13.54 -4.80 35.02
CA ARG A 191 -12.20 -4.73 35.62
C ARG A 191 -11.51 -3.47 35.10
N GLU A 192 -11.23 -2.53 36.00
CA GLU A 192 -10.34 -1.40 35.72
C GLU A 192 -8.95 -1.97 35.41
N PRO A 193 -8.38 -1.72 34.21
CA PRO A 193 -7.01 -2.14 33.90
C PRO A 193 -6.02 -1.29 34.69
N ASP A 194 -5.02 -1.93 35.30
CA ASP A 194 -3.88 -1.27 35.95
C ASP A 194 -3.22 -0.23 35.02
N GLU A 195 -3.00 0.96 35.55
CA GLU A 195 -2.74 2.21 34.80
C GLU A 195 -1.40 2.25 34.04
N GLU A 196 -0.44 1.39 34.38
CA GLU A 196 0.94 1.45 33.87
C GLU A 196 1.23 0.51 32.68
N LEU A 197 0.32 -0.39 32.32
CA LEU A 197 0.58 -1.49 31.38
C LEU A 197 -0.37 -1.57 30.19
N VAL A 198 -1.06 -0.49 29.83
CA VAL A 198 -1.98 -0.57 28.70
C VAL A 198 -1.24 -0.72 27.38
N SER A 199 -1.43 -1.88 26.75
CA SER A 199 -0.84 -2.29 25.49
C SER A 199 -1.73 -1.90 24.30
N ILE A 200 -1.24 -2.08 23.07
CA ILE A 200 -2.04 -1.82 21.88
C ILE A 200 -3.18 -2.84 21.75
N GLU A 201 -3.01 -4.03 22.32
CA GLU A 201 -3.96 -5.13 22.37
C GLU A 201 -5.20 -4.78 23.19
N ASP A 202 -5.06 -3.90 24.18
CA ASP A 202 -6.14 -3.45 25.08
C ASP A 202 -7.01 -2.33 24.46
N LEU A 203 -6.62 -1.80 23.29
CA LEU A 203 -7.37 -0.75 22.59
C LEU A 203 -8.57 -1.33 21.82
N PRO A 204 -9.67 -0.55 21.66
CA PRO A 204 -10.73 -0.87 20.72
C PRO A 204 -10.19 -1.20 19.32
N HIS A 205 -10.75 -2.22 18.65
CA HIS A 205 -10.21 -2.77 17.39
C HIS A 205 -9.80 -1.72 16.35
N ASP A 206 -10.61 -0.68 16.13
CA ASP A 206 -10.31 0.39 15.18
C ASP A 206 -9.08 1.22 15.61
N LEU A 207 -8.98 1.58 16.89
CA LEU A 207 -7.83 2.32 17.43
C LEU A 207 -6.58 1.45 17.43
N ALA A 208 -6.71 0.19 17.87
CA ALA A 208 -5.61 -0.77 17.84
C ALA A 208 -5.05 -0.95 16.42
N THR A 209 -5.92 -0.94 15.40
CA THR A 209 -5.49 -1.10 14.00
C THR A 209 -4.66 0.11 13.54
N HIS A 210 -5.12 1.33 13.82
CA HIS A 210 -4.37 2.54 13.47
C HIS A 210 -3.07 2.68 14.27
N SER A 211 -3.11 2.46 15.58
CA SER A 211 -1.91 2.50 16.43
C SER A 211 -0.88 1.46 15.98
N ARG A 212 -1.27 0.20 15.69
CA ARG A 212 -0.35 -0.81 15.14
C ARG A 212 0.26 -0.41 13.81
N ALA A 213 -0.55 0.18 12.91
CA ALA A 213 -0.06 0.62 11.62
C ALA A 213 1.01 1.72 11.77
N LEU A 214 0.77 2.72 12.62
CA LEU A 214 1.73 3.80 12.90
C LEU A 214 2.98 3.30 13.62
N THR A 215 2.84 2.39 14.58
CA THR A 215 3.97 1.75 15.26
C THR A 215 4.82 0.95 14.28
N ASN A 216 4.22 0.14 13.41
CA ASN A 216 4.97 -0.59 12.39
C ASN A 216 5.71 0.36 11.44
N GLN A 217 5.09 1.48 11.06
CA GLN A 217 5.75 2.52 10.27
C GLN A 217 6.95 3.12 11.01
N LEU A 218 6.83 3.40 12.30
CA LEU A 218 7.94 3.91 13.11
C LEU A 218 9.08 2.90 13.26
N LEU A 219 8.76 1.63 13.50
CA LEU A 219 9.76 0.56 13.57
C LEU A 219 10.53 0.42 12.25
N GLN A 220 9.87 0.62 11.10
CA GLN A 220 10.55 0.70 9.82
C GLN A 220 11.50 1.89 9.76
N GLU A 221 11.07 3.10 10.13
CA GLU A 221 11.93 4.30 10.16
C GLU A 221 13.14 4.14 11.09
N MET A 222 13.01 3.39 12.19
CA MET A 222 14.15 3.04 13.06
C MET A 222 15.17 2.13 12.37
N SER A 223 14.71 1.25 11.48
CA SER A 223 15.59 0.34 10.75
C SER A 223 16.26 1.01 9.55
N ARG A 224 15.47 1.70 8.72
CA ARG A 224 15.94 2.49 7.58
C ARG A 224 14.93 3.59 7.29
N SER A 225 15.40 4.83 7.29
CA SER A 225 14.52 5.95 6.99
C SER A 225 14.24 6.06 5.50
N MET A 226 12.99 6.41 5.15
CA MET A 226 12.59 6.70 3.78
C MET A 226 13.45 7.79 3.13
N ILE A 227 13.76 8.87 3.85
CA ILE A 227 14.59 9.97 3.33
C ILE A 227 16.00 9.49 3.00
N GLN A 228 16.57 8.64 3.86
CA GLN A 228 17.90 8.07 3.63
C GLN A 228 17.87 7.09 2.46
N GLU A 229 16.83 6.26 2.34
CA GLU A 229 16.67 5.38 1.17
C GLU A 229 16.59 6.18 -0.12
N ILE A 230 15.84 7.29 -0.13
CA ILE A 230 15.74 8.15 -1.32
C ILE A 230 17.11 8.73 -1.68
N LYS A 231 17.84 9.25 -0.69
CA LYS A 231 19.19 9.78 -0.87
C LYS A 231 20.17 8.72 -1.39
N ASP A 232 20.17 7.53 -0.80
CA ASP A 232 21.08 6.45 -1.19
C ASP A 232 20.86 6.03 -2.65
N ARG A 233 19.59 5.90 -3.06
CA ARG A 233 19.21 5.50 -4.43
C ARG A 233 19.55 6.56 -5.47
N ILE A 234 19.40 7.83 -5.12
CA ILE A 234 19.87 8.95 -5.95
C ILE A 234 21.40 8.93 -6.03
N GLY A 235 22.08 8.70 -4.90
CA GLY A 235 23.55 8.61 -4.84
C GLY A 235 24.13 7.47 -5.69
N GLN A 236 23.42 6.34 -5.82
CA GLN A 236 23.82 5.22 -6.69
C GLN A 236 23.89 5.63 -8.17
N ARG A 237 23.02 6.52 -8.64
CA ARG A 237 23.11 7.10 -9.99
C ARG A 237 24.42 7.87 -10.18
N GLY A 238 24.81 8.60 -9.15
CA GLY A 238 26.07 9.30 -9.06
C GLY A 238 27.28 8.46 -9.38
N THR A 239 27.38 7.27 -8.80
CA THR A 239 28.51 6.38 -9.06
C THR A 239 28.60 5.87 -10.50
N VAL A 240 27.48 5.83 -11.24
CA VAL A 240 27.44 5.44 -12.66
C VAL A 240 27.81 6.63 -13.56
N GLU A 241 27.33 7.84 -13.23
CA GLU A 241 27.62 9.06 -13.99
C GLU A 241 29.00 9.67 -13.68
N GLU A 242 29.52 9.53 -12.46
CA GLU A 242 30.85 10.01 -12.04
C GLU A 242 31.99 9.27 -12.76
N ILE A 243 31.79 8.01 -13.16
CA ILE A 243 32.72 7.27 -14.04
C ILE A 243 32.81 7.95 -15.41
N ALA A 244 31.72 8.57 -15.88
CA ALA A 244 31.68 9.30 -17.14
C ALA A 244 32.08 10.79 -16.98
N ASN A 245 31.82 11.41 -15.81
CA ASN A 245 32.14 12.82 -15.55
C ASN A 245 32.42 13.10 -14.04
N PRO A 246 33.69 13.12 -13.62
CA PRO A 246 34.08 13.18 -12.20
C PRO A 246 33.89 14.56 -11.52
N MET A 247 33.30 15.54 -12.21
CA MET A 247 33.17 16.92 -11.72
C MET A 247 31.73 17.32 -11.39
N SER A 248 30.74 16.46 -11.65
CA SER A 248 29.32 16.73 -11.35
C SER A 248 28.89 16.11 -10.02
N ASN A 249 28.35 16.91 -9.11
CA ASN A 249 27.67 16.40 -7.92
C ASN A 249 26.28 15.89 -8.32
N PRO A 250 26.03 14.57 -8.29
CA PRO A 250 24.80 13.96 -8.81
C PRO A 250 23.55 14.34 -8.00
N MET A 251 23.72 14.74 -6.75
CA MET A 251 22.61 15.25 -5.92
C MET A 251 22.15 16.64 -6.36
N SER A 252 22.96 17.40 -7.09
CA SER A 252 22.60 18.76 -7.53
C SER A 252 21.83 18.79 -8.86
N SER A 253 21.77 17.68 -9.59
CA SER A 253 21.06 17.57 -10.88
C SER A 253 19.67 16.95 -10.75
N VAL A 254 19.30 16.44 -9.58
CA VAL A 254 17.98 15.83 -9.36
C VAL A 254 16.93 16.89 -9.07
N GLU A 255 15.82 16.81 -9.80
CA GLU A 255 14.65 17.69 -9.66
C GLU A 255 13.42 16.89 -9.24
N PHE A 256 12.63 17.42 -8.32
CA PHE A 256 11.35 16.83 -7.93
C PHE A 256 10.18 17.60 -8.56
N TRP A 257 9.23 16.85 -9.08
CA TRP A 257 8.07 17.36 -9.80
C TRP A 257 6.77 16.81 -9.19
N VAL A 258 5.70 17.59 -9.25
CA VAL A 258 4.39 17.21 -8.71
C VAL A 258 3.25 17.75 -9.56
N THR A 259 2.11 17.08 -9.57
CA THR A 259 0.90 17.63 -10.19
C THR A 259 0.24 18.70 -9.30
N THR A 260 -0.42 19.67 -9.92
CA THR A 260 -1.20 20.68 -9.19
C THR A 260 -2.33 20.05 -8.37
N GLU A 261 -2.97 19.01 -8.88
CA GLU A 261 -3.98 18.26 -8.14
C GLU A 261 -3.42 17.61 -6.87
N ALA A 262 -2.25 16.95 -6.96
CA ALA A 262 -1.62 16.32 -5.80
C ALA A 262 -1.21 17.37 -4.74
N ARG A 263 -0.71 18.54 -5.15
CA ARG A 263 -0.47 19.68 -4.26
C ARG A 263 -1.76 20.10 -3.54
N ASP A 264 -2.81 20.43 -4.30
CA ASP A 264 -4.05 20.97 -3.74
C ASP A 264 -4.75 19.95 -2.84
N ARG A 265 -4.66 18.67 -3.18
CA ARG A 265 -5.16 17.58 -2.35
C ARG A 265 -4.33 17.39 -1.08
N CYS A 266 -3.00 17.47 -1.17
CA CYS A 266 -2.10 17.45 0.00
C CYS A 266 -2.47 18.56 0.99
N LEU A 267 -2.56 19.81 0.51
CA LEU A 267 -2.93 20.97 1.33
C LEU A 267 -4.31 20.81 1.99
N ARG A 268 -5.32 20.32 1.25
CA ARG A 268 -6.66 20.05 1.82
C ARG A 268 -6.67 18.96 2.89
N ILE A 269 -5.90 17.90 2.70
CA ILE A 269 -5.79 16.83 3.70
C ILE A 269 -5.14 17.40 4.97
N VAL A 270 -3.99 18.05 4.81
CA VAL A 270 -3.18 18.53 5.93
C VAL A 270 -3.85 19.68 6.67
N SER A 271 -4.55 20.58 5.98
CA SER A 271 -5.30 21.66 6.64
C SER A 271 -6.35 21.14 7.62
N LYS A 272 -6.96 19.99 7.29
CA LYS A 272 -8.00 19.37 8.12
C LYS A 272 -7.46 18.42 9.19
N ILE A 273 -6.55 17.51 8.84
CA ILE A 273 -6.12 16.42 9.73
C ILE A 273 -4.63 16.47 10.11
N GLY A 274 -3.85 17.39 9.54
CA GLY A 274 -2.46 17.60 9.96
C GLY A 274 -2.39 18.35 11.29
N ALA A 275 -1.38 18.06 12.11
CA ALA A 275 -1.04 18.90 13.24
C ALA A 275 -0.04 20.01 12.84
N VAL A 276 0.47 20.74 13.83
CA VAL A 276 1.18 22.03 13.63
C VAL A 276 2.43 21.85 12.78
N ASN A 277 3.24 20.81 13.04
CA ASN A 277 4.47 20.58 12.30
C ASN A 277 4.18 20.05 10.89
N GLU A 278 3.25 19.11 10.74
CA GLU A 278 2.83 18.60 9.43
C GLU A 278 2.26 19.72 8.54
N LYS A 279 1.43 20.61 9.10
CA LYS A 279 0.92 21.80 8.40
C LYS A 279 2.05 22.71 7.95
N ARG A 280 2.93 23.09 8.87
CA ARG A 280 4.09 23.94 8.55
C ARG A 280 4.91 23.35 7.40
N ARG A 281 5.25 22.05 7.47
CA ARG A 281 6.03 21.37 6.43
C ARG A 281 5.30 21.35 5.09
N ALA A 282 3.99 21.09 5.07
CA ALA A 282 3.21 21.11 3.84
C ALA A 282 3.19 22.49 3.17
N TYR A 283 2.92 23.56 3.91
CA TYR A 283 2.94 24.91 3.34
C TYR A 283 4.35 25.31 2.89
N ALA A 284 5.37 25.01 3.70
CA ALA A 284 6.76 25.26 3.36
C ALA A 284 7.19 24.52 2.09
N LEU A 285 6.81 23.26 1.91
CA LEU A 285 7.14 22.47 0.70
C LEU A 285 6.68 23.14 -0.61
N PHE A 286 5.59 23.92 -0.54
CA PHE A 286 5.04 24.65 -1.68
C PHE A 286 5.34 26.17 -1.64
N CYS A 287 6.30 26.59 -0.81
CA CYS A 287 6.70 27.99 -0.64
C CYS A 287 5.53 28.92 -0.26
N LEU A 288 4.63 28.44 0.61
CA LEU A 288 3.50 29.20 1.15
C LEU A 288 3.74 29.53 2.64
N ASP A 289 3.25 30.68 3.09
CA ASP A 289 3.28 31.04 4.52
C ASP A 289 2.27 30.20 5.32
N PRO A 290 2.70 29.43 6.34
CA PRO A 290 1.79 28.65 7.19
C PRO A 290 0.73 29.49 7.92
N SER A 291 1.01 30.76 8.20
CA SER A 291 0.11 31.69 8.88
C SER A 291 -0.85 32.38 7.91
N ASN A 292 -0.44 32.52 6.64
CA ASN A 292 -1.23 33.11 5.57
C ASN A 292 -1.03 32.34 4.26
N PRO A 293 -1.76 31.24 4.03
CA PRO A 293 -1.56 30.37 2.86
C PRO A 293 -1.71 31.03 1.49
N SER A 294 -2.23 32.26 1.41
CA SER A 294 -2.31 33.05 0.18
C SER A 294 -1.01 33.78 -0.17
N GLN A 295 -0.06 33.83 0.75
CA GLN A 295 1.21 34.53 0.58
C GLN A 295 2.35 33.55 0.29
N HIS A 296 3.14 33.85 -0.73
CA HIS A 296 4.38 33.13 -1.02
C HIS A 296 5.52 33.63 -0.13
N ILE A 297 6.35 32.69 0.29
CA ILE A 297 7.59 32.95 1.03
C ILE A 297 8.82 32.66 0.17
N PRO A 298 9.97 33.33 0.41
CA PRO A 298 11.21 33.06 -0.32
C PRO A 298 11.67 31.61 -0.16
N LEU A 299 12.32 31.05 -1.20
CA LEU A 299 12.76 29.64 -1.25
C LEU A 299 13.62 29.25 -0.04
N ASP A 300 14.62 30.06 0.32
CA ASP A 300 15.49 29.79 1.47
C ASP A 300 14.72 29.76 2.79
N HIS A 301 13.64 30.56 2.89
CA HIS A 301 12.79 30.56 4.07
C HIS A 301 11.90 29.31 4.09
N ALA A 302 11.33 28.94 2.95
CA ALA A 302 10.55 27.72 2.78
C ALA A 302 11.37 26.47 3.14
N GLU A 303 12.60 26.35 2.63
CA GLU A 303 13.48 25.22 2.95
C GLU A 303 13.79 25.14 4.46
N ARG A 304 14.15 26.27 5.09
CA ARG A 304 14.37 26.32 6.54
C ARG A 304 13.12 25.92 7.32
N LEU A 305 11.96 26.44 6.93
CA LEU A 305 10.70 26.10 7.57
C LEU A 305 10.28 24.66 7.33
N PHE A 306 10.70 24.00 6.26
CA PHE A 306 10.41 22.58 6.06
C PHE A 306 11.24 21.70 7.00
N TRP A 307 12.55 21.94 7.07
CA TRP A 307 13.46 21.16 7.90
C TRP A 307 13.45 21.51 9.39
N LEU A 308 12.74 22.56 9.80
CA LEU A 308 12.62 22.92 11.22
C LEU A 308 12.05 21.74 12.05
N ASN A 309 12.71 21.44 13.16
CA ASN A 309 12.42 20.30 14.06
C ASN A 309 12.42 18.93 13.35
N SER A 310 13.19 18.80 12.27
CA SER A 310 13.46 17.53 11.61
C SER A 310 14.74 16.91 12.16
N ARG A 311 14.78 15.59 12.32
CA ARG A 311 16.02 14.84 12.58
C ARG A 311 16.98 14.83 11.37
N PHE A 312 16.50 15.27 10.22
CA PHE A 312 17.27 15.46 8.99
C PHE A 312 17.56 16.93 8.75
N ASP A 313 18.77 17.22 8.28
CA ASP A 313 19.19 18.54 7.82
C ASP A 313 19.44 18.49 6.31
N ARG A 314 18.60 19.20 5.53
CA ARG A 314 18.69 19.39 4.06
C ARG A 314 19.19 18.16 3.29
N THR A 315 18.65 17.00 3.65
CA THR A 315 19.22 15.72 3.22
C THR A 315 18.84 15.35 1.79
N LEU A 316 17.80 15.99 1.23
CA LEU A 316 17.32 15.80 -0.14
C LEU A 316 17.22 17.15 -0.87
N PRO A 317 17.52 17.21 -2.18
CA PRO A 317 17.37 18.40 -3.01
C PRO A 317 15.89 18.63 -3.39
N LEU A 318 15.00 18.74 -2.39
CA LEU A 318 13.55 18.88 -2.60
C LEU A 318 13.14 20.27 -3.12
N PHE A 319 14.00 21.27 -2.98
CA PHE A 319 13.70 22.67 -3.25
C PHE A 319 14.48 23.19 -4.46
N PRO A 320 13.82 23.91 -5.40
CA PRO A 320 12.38 24.11 -5.50
C PRO A 320 11.64 22.85 -5.97
N LEU A 321 10.40 22.66 -5.48
CA LEU A 321 9.51 21.65 -6.02
C LEU A 321 8.84 22.20 -7.29
N HIS A 322 8.96 21.48 -8.40
CA HIS A 322 8.43 21.89 -9.70
C HIS A 322 7.00 21.38 -9.92
N PHE A 323 6.23 22.09 -10.72
CA PHE A 323 4.83 21.75 -11.00
C PHE A 323 4.61 21.43 -12.47
N HIS A 324 3.87 20.36 -12.74
CA HIS A 324 3.37 20.11 -14.09
C HIS A 324 2.33 21.15 -14.50
N SER A 325 2.35 21.53 -15.78
CA SER A 325 1.30 22.33 -16.40
C SER A 325 -0.06 21.64 -16.28
N SER A 326 -1.13 22.39 -16.05
CA SER A 326 -2.47 21.83 -15.79
C SER A 326 -3.12 21.12 -16.99
N SER A 327 -2.52 21.14 -18.18
CA SER A 327 -3.02 20.44 -19.36
C SER A 327 -2.29 19.11 -19.58
N LEU A 328 -3.05 18.01 -19.65
CA LEU A 328 -2.63 16.77 -20.30
C LEU A 328 -3.03 16.83 -21.78
N PRO A 329 -2.16 16.42 -22.74
CA PRO A 329 -0.81 15.89 -22.55
C PRO A 329 0.23 16.97 -22.17
N PRO A 330 1.41 16.58 -21.65
CA PRO A 330 2.51 17.48 -21.29
C PRO A 330 2.89 18.42 -22.44
N ASP A 331 3.35 19.63 -22.10
CA ASP A 331 3.85 20.58 -23.09
C ASP A 331 4.98 19.97 -23.92
N SER A 332 5.00 20.27 -25.22
CA SER A 332 5.84 19.59 -26.22
C SER A 332 7.35 19.74 -25.94
N SER A 333 7.73 20.82 -25.24
CA SER A 333 9.11 21.11 -24.83
C SER A 333 9.69 20.12 -23.80
N LEU A 334 8.85 19.38 -23.07
CA LEU A 334 9.29 18.35 -22.12
C LEU A 334 9.30 16.94 -22.73
N LEU A 335 8.84 16.81 -23.98
CA LEU A 335 8.66 15.53 -24.67
C LEU A 335 9.84 15.15 -25.58
N ASP A 336 10.94 15.90 -25.55
CA ASP A 336 12.06 15.85 -26.50
C ASP A 336 12.74 14.48 -26.67
N ASN A 337 12.45 13.48 -25.83
CA ASN A 337 13.05 12.13 -25.91
C ASN A 337 12.05 10.97 -25.93
N ARG A 338 10.84 11.13 -26.49
CA ARG A 338 9.88 10.01 -26.64
C ARG A 338 10.44 8.79 -27.40
N ALA A 339 11.33 9.01 -28.37
CA ALA A 339 11.82 7.95 -29.27
C ALA A 339 12.81 6.95 -28.60
N GLY A 340 13.44 7.33 -27.49
CA GLY A 340 14.42 6.48 -26.79
C GLY A 340 13.90 5.80 -25.51
N ARG A 341 12.60 5.94 -25.20
CA ARG A 341 12.04 5.44 -23.94
C ARG A 341 11.82 3.94 -23.97
N HIS A 342 12.08 3.29 -22.84
CA HIS A 342 11.79 1.88 -22.67
C HIS A 342 10.30 1.59 -22.95
N PRO A 343 9.95 0.54 -23.72
CA PRO A 343 8.58 0.19 -24.10
C PRO A 343 7.59 0.10 -22.92
N PHE A 344 8.09 -0.22 -21.72
CA PHE A 344 7.33 -0.20 -20.48
C PHE A 344 6.66 1.15 -20.20
N PHE A 345 7.37 2.28 -20.37
CA PHE A 345 6.81 3.62 -20.14
C PHE A 345 5.62 3.88 -21.05
N LYS A 346 5.71 3.48 -22.33
CA LYS A 346 4.62 3.65 -23.30
C LYS A 346 3.41 2.81 -22.93
N SER A 347 3.59 1.56 -22.51
CA SER A 347 2.47 0.72 -22.06
C SER A 347 1.85 1.22 -20.75
N LEU A 348 2.67 1.72 -19.82
CA LEU A 348 2.19 2.35 -18.59
C LEU A 348 1.35 3.59 -18.90
N ALA A 349 1.82 4.47 -19.79
CA ALA A 349 1.11 5.66 -20.23
C ALA A 349 -0.24 5.31 -20.88
N THR A 350 -0.24 4.42 -21.87
CA THR A 350 -1.46 3.95 -22.54
C THR A 350 -2.46 3.34 -21.56
N THR A 351 -1.97 2.54 -20.60
CA THR A 351 -2.82 1.93 -19.57
C THR A 351 -3.44 2.98 -18.67
N CYS A 352 -2.65 3.95 -18.19
CA CYS A 352 -3.15 5.02 -17.33
C CYS A 352 -4.16 5.91 -18.07
N GLN A 353 -3.90 6.26 -19.33
CA GLN A 353 -4.84 7.01 -20.17
C GLN A 353 -6.16 6.25 -20.33
N HIS A 354 -6.11 4.97 -20.68
CA HIS A 354 -7.33 4.15 -20.82
C HIS A 354 -8.11 4.01 -19.51
N ILE A 355 -7.43 3.95 -18.36
CA ILE A 355 -8.09 3.93 -17.05
C ILE A 355 -8.79 5.26 -16.76
N LEU A 356 -8.18 6.40 -17.13
CA LEU A 356 -8.75 7.73 -16.93
C LEU A 356 -9.89 8.03 -17.92
N ASP A 357 -9.80 7.55 -19.15
CA ASP A 357 -10.85 7.67 -20.18
C ASP A 357 -12.13 6.91 -19.80
N GLN A 358 -11.99 5.86 -18.99
CA GLN A 358 -13.13 5.17 -18.38
C GLN A 358 -13.68 6.00 -17.21
N GLU A 359 -14.51 7.00 -17.55
CA GLU A 359 -15.29 7.89 -16.66
C GLU A 359 -14.97 7.75 -15.16
N THR A 360 -14.39 8.78 -14.55
CA THR A 360 -14.17 8.79 -13.10
C THR A 360 -15.51 8.83 -12.36
N MET A 361 -15.67 8.00 -11.34
CA MET A 361 -16.85 8.02 -10.47
C MET A 361 -16.46 8.50 -9.06
N PRO A 362 -17.32 9.28 -8.37
CA PRO A 362 -17.11 9.54 -6.95
C PRO A 362 -17.01 8.20 -6.20
N HIS A 363 -16.11 8.11 -5.20
CA HIS A 363 -15.91 6.88 -4.43
C HIS A 363 -17.27 6.31 -3.97
N PRO A 364 -17.53 4.99 -4.03
CA PRO A 364 -18.82 4.38 -3.65
C PRO A 364 -19.25 4.58 -2.17
N ARG A 365 -18.42 5.27 -1.39
CA ARG A 365 -18.66 5.66 0.01
C ARG A 365 -18.53 7.18 0.20
N ALA A 366 -18.43 7.95 -0.88
CA ALA A 366 -18.56 9.40 -0.84
C ALA A 366 -20.04 9.72 -0.63
N ILE A 367 -20.32 10.63 0.30
CA ILE A 367 -21.69 11.10 0.52
C ILE A 367 -22.18 11.79 -0.76
N GLN A 368 -23.40 11.45 -1.22
CA GLN A 368 -24.00 12.06 -2.40
C GLN A 368 -24.11 13.58 -2.23
N GLU A 369 -23.67 14.33 -3.24
CA GLU A 369 -23.68 15.81 -3.29
C GLU A 369 -25.05 16.44 -2.97
N LYS A 370 -26.15 15.68 -3.08
CA LYS A 370 -27.51 16.17 -2.79
C LYS A 370 -27.75 16.60 -1.34
N PHE A 371 -26.83 16.31 -0.41
CA PHE A 371 -26.90 16.77 0.99
C PHE A 371 -25.88 17.85 1.35
N ILE A 372 -25.10 18.36 0.39
CA ILE A 372 -24.13 19.43 0.62
C ILE A 372 -24.70 20.72 0.00
N SER A 373 -24.80 21.76 0.82
CA SER A 373 -25.33 23.08 0.45
C SER A 373 -24.76 23.57 -0.89
N ARG A 374 -25.68 23.84 -1.83
CA ARG A 374 -25.43 24.34 -3.18
C ARG A 374 -24.59 25.64 -3.12
N PRO A 375 -23.56 25.84 -3.97
CA PRO A 375 -22.90 27.13 -4.07
C PRO A 375 -23.87 28.16 -4.68
N THR A 376 -24.11 29.26 -3.98
CA THR A 376 -24.87 30.40 -4.51
C THR A 376 -24.08 31.08 -5.64
N PRO A 377 -24.74 31.50 -6.75
CA PRO A 377 -24.07 32.03 -7.95
C PRO A 377 -23.63 33.50 -7.85
N PHE A 378 -23.42 34.03 -6.64
CA PHE A 378 -23.01 35.43 -6.44
C PHE A 378 -21.62 35.51 -5.79
N PRO A 379 -20.78 36.47 -6.20
CA PRO A 379 -19.47 36.66 -5.59
C PRO A 379 -19.63 37.08 -4.12
N PRO A 380 -18.84 36.51 -3.19
CA PRO A 380 -18.98 36.80 -1.77
C PRO A 380 -18.60 38.26 -1.47
N SER A 381 -19.41 38.90 -0.65
CA SER A 381 -19.18 40.24 -0.13
C SER A 381 -17.96 40.24 0.81
N PRO A 382 -17.13 41.29 0.86
CA PRO A 382 -15.94 41.36 1.72
C PRO A 382 -16.24 41.39 3.23
N HIS A 383 -17.51 41.21 3.64
CA HIS A 383 -17.94 41.19 5.03
C HIS A 383 -18.58 39.87 5.48
N ASP A 384 -18.59 38.83 4.63
CA ASP A 384 -19.04 37.50 5.08
C ASP A 384 -17.87 36.78 5.81
N PRO A 385 -18.06 36.35 7.07
CA PRO A 385 -17.05 35.59 7.78
C PRO A 385 -16.82 34.26 7.05
N ILE A 386 -15.55 33.99 6.71
CA ILE A 386 -15.11 32.67 6.24
C ILE A 386 -15.59 31.65 7.27
N ASP A 387 -16.46 30.76 6.86
CA ASP A 387 -17.03 29.74 7.73
C ASP A 387 -15.96 28.70 8.07
N PHE A 388 -15.21 28.96 9.15
CA PHE A 388 -14.23 28.05 9.74
C PHE A 388 -14.89 26.86 10.46
N THR A 389 -16.22 26.71 10.42
CA THR A 389 -16.92 25.59 11.08
C THR A 389 -16.87 24.31 10.25
N GLY A 390 -15.66 23.74 10.12
CA GLY A 390 -15.31 22.30 10.18
C GLY A 390 -16.18 21.16 9.58
N ASN A 391 -17.27 21.42 8.87
CA ASN A 391 -18.27 20.40 8.50
C ASN A 391 -18.19 19.94 7.04
N ALA A 392 -17.30 20.50 6.22
CA ALA A 392 -17.01 19.93 4.91
C ALA A 392 -16.20 18.63 5.09
N GLU A 393 -16.84 17.46 4.98
CA GLU A 393 -16.17 16.16 4.96
C GLU A 393 -15.06 16.13 3.89
N ILE A 394 -13.90 15.52 4.16
CA ILE A 394 -12.87 15.39 3.11
C ILE A 394 -13.50 14.50 2.05
N GLN A 395 -13.80 15.07 0.88
CA GLN A 395 -14.30 14.27 -0.22
C GLN A 395 -13.27 13.17 -0.52
N ARG A 396 -13.74 11.92 -0.42
CA ARG A 396 -12.95 10.75 -0.82
C ARG A 396 -12.50 10.95 -2.25
N ALA A 397 -11.29 10.51 -2.55
CA ALA A 397 -10.74 10.65 -3.89
C ALA A 397 -11.69 10.03 -4.91
N THR A 398 -11.89 10.73 -6.03
CA THR A 398 -12.58 10.16 -7.18
C THR A 398 -11.85 8.89 -7.59
N VAL A 399 -12.61 7.81 -7.74
CA VAL A 399 -12.07 6.52 -8.13
C VAL A 399 -12.38 6.26 -9.59
N THR A 400 -11.56 5.45 -10.23
CA THR A 400 -11.79 5.08 -11.62
C THR A 400 -12.92 4.06 -11.69
N LYS A 401 -13.81 4.16 -12.67
CA LYS A 401 -14.87 3.15 -12.89
C LYS A 401 -14.27 1.81 -13.31
N ALA A 402 -13.14 1.85 -14.04
CA ALA A 402 -12.33 0.69 -14.39
C ALA A 402 -11.95 -0.14 -13.16
N ASN A 403 -11.51 0.54 -12.09
CA ASN A 403 -11.09 -0.11 -10.86
C ASN A 403 -11.35 0.81 -9.65
N PRO A 404 -12.31 0.49 -8.77
CA PRO A 404 -12.66 1.34 -7.63
C PRO A 404 -11.54 1.40 -6.56
N ARG A 405 -10.46 0.62 -6.71
CA ARG A 405 -9.26 0.68 -5.87
C ARG A 405 -8.24 1.70 -6.37
N LEU A 406 -8.42 2.25 -7.57
CA LEU A 406 -7.56 3.26 -8.16
C LEU A 406 -8.19 4.64 -8.02
N THR A 407 -7.41 5.57 -7.47
CA THR A 407 -7.77 6.98 -7.37
C THR A 407 -7.27 7.73 -8.60
N ALA A 408 -8.09 8.63 -9.14
CA ALA A 408 -7.78 9.38 -10.36
C ALA A 408 -6.42 10.09 -10.26
N HIS A 409 -6.18 10.85 -9.18
CA HIS A 409 -4.90 11.54 -8.94
C HIS A 409 -3.65 10.64 -8.98
N THR A 410 -3.74 9.38 -8.52
CA THR A 410 -2.61 8.45 -8.54
C THR A 410 -2.36 7.96 -9.96
N VAL A 411 -3.42 7.69 -10.72
CA VAL A 411 -3.32 7.31 -12.13
C VAL A 411 -2.81 8.49 -12.97
N GLU A 412 -3.28 9.71 -12.72
CA GLU A 412 -2.77 10.93 -13.35
C GLU A 412 -1.29 11.16 -13.05
N SER A 413 -0.89 11.02 -11.78
CA SER A 413 0.53 11.15 -11.40
C SER A 413 1.39 10.11 -12.13
N MET A 414 0.95 8.85 -12.21
CA MET A 414 1.68 7.82 -12.97
C MET A 414 1.68 8.08 -14.48
N LEU A 415 0.58 8.62 -15.03
CA LEU A 415 0.52 9.02 -16.45
C LEU A 415 1.55 10.10 -16.75
N TRP A 416 1.69 11.12 -15.91
CA TRP A 416 2.70 12.16 -16.07
C TRP A 416 4.12 11.61 -16.07
N GLY A 417 4.48 10.76 -15.11
CA GLY A 417 5.79 10.10 -15.12
C GLY A 417 5.99 9.23 -16.36
N ALA A 418 4.96 8.47 -16.76
CA ALA A 418 5.01 7.60 -17.93
C ALA A 418 5.21 8.38 -19.25
N GLU A 419 4.45 9.47 -19.42
CA GLU A 419 4.47 10.35 -20.59
C GLU A 419 5.71 11.23 -20.68
N LEU A 420 6.47 11.37 -19.59
CA LEU A 420 7.74 12.10 -19.58
C LEU A 420 8.96 11.18 -19.57
N GLY A 421 8.78 9.88 -19.30
CA GLY A 421 9.88 8.94 -19.09
C GLY A 421 10.57 9.14 -17.74
N TRP A 422 9.83 9.63 -16.74
CA TRP A 422 10.33 9.95 -15.41
C TRP A 422 9.87 8.91 -14.40
N THR A 423 10.74 8.57 -13.45
CA THR A 423 10.41 7.75 -12.28
C THR A 423 9.28 8.42 -11.51
N THR A 424 8.18 7.68 -11.33
CA THR A 424 7.14 8.08 -10.38
C THR A 424 7.40 7.44 -9.02
N LEU A 425 7.64 8.28 -8.01
CA LEU A 425 7.77 7.88 -6.62
C LEU A 425 6.39 7.84 -5.96
N THR A 426 6.01 6.69 -5.41
CA THR A 426 4.71 6.49 -4.75
C THR A 426 4.85 5.60 -3.51
N ALA A 427 3.99 5.79 -2.52
CA ALA A 427 3.85 4.87 -1.39
C ALA A 427 2.64 3.92 -1.58
N ASN A 428 1.88 4.08 -2.67
CA ASN A 428 0.66 3.33 -2.92
C ASN A 428 0.91 2.05 -3.74
N ARG A 429 1.53 1.06 -3.08
CA ARG A 429 1.81 -0.26 -3.68
C ARG A 429 0.57 -0.96 -4.25
N THR A 430 -0.59 -0.74 -3.62
CA THR A 430 -1.85 -1.35 -4.06
C THR A 430 -2.28 -0.82 -5.42
N SER A 431 -2.20 0.50 -5.63
CA SER A 431 -2.53 1.11 -6.91
C SER A 431 -1.55 0.70 -8.01
N VAL A 432 -0.25 0.61 -7.70
CA VAL A 432 0.74 0.08 -8.66
C VAL A 432 0.37 -1.34 -9.09
N LYS A 433 0.09 -2.24 -8.14
CA LYS A 433 -0.32 -3.62 -8.47
C LYS A 433 -1.58 -3.68 -9.32
N ALA A 434 -2.55 -2.81 -9.05
CA ALA A 434 -3.78 -2.75 -9.84
C ALA A 434 -3.51 -2.25 -11.27
N ILE A 435 -2.69 -1.21 -11.46
CA ILE A 435 -2.31 -0.71 -12.79
C ILE A 435 -1.51 -1.76 -13.58
N LEU A 436 -0.55 -2.43 -12.95
CA LEU A 436 0.20 -3.51 -13.61
C LEU A 436 -0.71 -4.67 -14.04
N LYS A 437 -1.75 -4.97 -13.25
CA LYS A 437 -2.75 -5.97 -13.61
C LYS A 437 -3.56 -5.52 -14.84
N GLU A 438 -4.04 -4.27 -14.86
CA GLU A 438 -4.74 -3.72 -16.03
C GLU A 438 -3.86 -3.72 -17.28
N MET A 439 -2.57 -3.39 -17.13
CA MET A 439 -1.60 -3.43 -18.23
C MET A 439 -1.45 -4.85 -18.79
N ASN A 440 -1.35 -5.88 -17.93
CA ASN A 440 -1.30 -7.28 -18.37
C ASN A 440 -2.59 -7.74 -19.06
N ILE A 441 -3.75 -7.28 -18.58
CA ILE A 441 -5.05 -7.57 -19.23
C ILE A 441 -5.11 -6.89 -20.61
N ALA A 442 -4.67 -5.64 -20.72
CA ALA A 442 -4.64 -4.91 -21.99
C ALA A 442 -3.70 -5.57 -23.01
N LYS A 443 -2.59 -6.16 -22.55
CA LYS A 443 -1.72 -6.99 -23.39
C LYS A 443 -2.43 -8.25 -23.90
N LEU A 444 -3.09 -8.99 -23.00
CA LEU A 444 -3.79 -10.24 -23.36
C LEU A 444 -4.93 -10.02 -24.37
N ILE A 445 -5.58 -8.85 -24.34
CA ILE A 445 -6.71 -8.52 -25.24
C ILE A 445 -6.20 -7.93 -26.58
N GLY A 446 -4.89 -7.82 -26.80
CA GLY A 446 -4.32 -7.24 -28.02
C GLY A 446 -4.54 -5.72 -28.14
N LYS A 447 -5.02 -5.06 -27.08
CA LYS A 447 -5.17 -3.58 -27.05
C LYS A 447 -3.82 -2.85 -27.03
N LEU A 448 -2.74 -3.57 -26.75
CA LEU A 448 -1.36 -3.08 -26.78
C LEU A 448 -0.54 -3.68 -27.95
N ASP A 449 -1.19 -4.33 -28.93
CA ASP A 449 -0.50 -4.93 -30.09
C ASP A 449 0.26 -3.86 -30.88
N GLY A 450 1.54 -4.14 -31.16
CA GLY A 450 2.49 -3.21 -31.79
C GLY A 450 3.48 -2.56 -30.83
N LEU A 451 3.38 -2.85 -29.52
CA LEU A 451 4.43 -2.58 -28.54
C LEU A 451 5.13 -3.87 -28.21
N ASP A 452 6.25 -4.10 -28.89
CA ASP A 452 7.19 -5.19 -28.63
C ASP A 452 7.85 -4.96 -27.26
N ILE A 453 7.08 -5.11 -26.18
CA ILE A 453 7.61 -5.43 -24.88
C ILE A 453 7.87 -6.91 -24.96
N GLY A 454 9.07 -7.27 -25.43
CA GLY A 454 9.54 -8.65 -25.38
C GLY A 454 9.16 -9.28 -24.06
N ASP A 455 8.60 -10.48 -24.14
CA ASP A 455 8.26 -11.31 -23.01
C ASP A 455 9.51 -11.51 -22.14
N ALA A 456 9.67 -10.68 -21.12
CA ALA A 456 10.62 -10.91 -20.04
C ALA A 456 10.27 -12.14 -19.19
N VAL A 457 9.35 -13.00 -19.67
CA VAL A 457 8.98 -14.27 -19.06
C VAL A 457 9.09 -15.45 -20.04
N GLU A 458 9.26 -15.25 -21.36
CA GLU A 458 9.29 -16.36 -22.34
C GLU A 458 10.32 -16.24 -23.48
N GLU A 459 11.37 -15.41 -23.38
CA GLU A 459 12.52 -15.52 -24.30
C GLU A 459 13.61 -16.49 -23.81
N THR A 460 13.38 -17.78 -24.05
CA THR A 460 14.44 -18.78 -24.23
C THR A 460 13.88 -19.78 -25.24
N GLU A 461 14.28 -19.80 -26.51
CA GLU A 461 15.52 -20.45 -26.94
C GLU A 461 16.12 -19.88 -28.25
N ALA A 462 15.48 -18.91 -28.92
CA ALA A 462 15.94 -18.46 -30.24
C ALA A 462 17.14 -17.48 -30.22
N ALA A 463 17.40 -16.80 -29.10
CA ALA A 463 18.49 -15.80 -28.98
C ALA A 463 19.85 -16.39 -28.58
N LYS A 464 19.96 -17.71 -28.33
CA LYS A 464 21.21 -18.35 -27.85
C LYS A 464 22.31 -18.46 -28.92
N ALA A 465 22.07 -18.06 -30.17
CA ALA A 465 23.02 -18.30 -31.26
C ALA A 465 23.81 -17.06 -31.76
N SER A 466 23.53 -15.83 -31.30
CA SER A 466 24.17 -14.63 -31.92
C SER A 466 24.91 -13.65 -31.00
N ASN A 467 24.87 -13.78 -29.67
CA ASN A 467 25.57 -12.81 -28.79
C ASN A 467 26.80 -13.41 -28.11
N SER A 468 27.86 -13.61 -28.90
CA SER A 468 29.23 -13.84 -28.42
C SER A 468 30.05 -12.54 -28.44
N SER A 469 29.49 -11.43 -27.96
CA SER A 469 30.24 -10.22 -27.63
C SER A 469 29.83 -9.76 -26.24
N ARG A 470 30.55 -10.25 -25.23
CA ARG A 470 30.52 -9.76 -23.85
C ARG A 470 30.94 -8.29 -23.84
N ASP A 471 29.99 -7.38 -23.69
CA ASP A 471 30.24 -6.00 -23.30
C ASP A 471 30.00 -5.91 -21.78
N PRO A 472 31.01 -5.64 -20.94
CA PRO A 472 30.89 -5.65 -19.48
C PRO A 472 30.17 -4.42 -18.90
N GLY A 473 29.45 -3.66 -19.72
CA GLY A 473 28.64 -2.52 -19.31
C GLY A 473 27.17 -2.87 -19.27
N ALA A 474 26.71 -3.59 -18.24
CA ALA A 474 25.27 -3.70 -17.96
C ALA A 474 24.73 -2.29 -17.69
N GLN A 475 24.17 -1.64 -18.72
CA GLN A 475 23.67 -0.27 -18.64
C GLN A 475 22.56 -0.23 -17.59
N ALA A 476 22.74 0.58 -16.55
CA ALA A 476 21.72 0.83 -15.55
C ALA A 476 20.45 1.36 -16.25
N GLN A 477 19.31 0.72 -16.00
CA GLN A 477 18.05 1.08 -16.62
C GLN A 477 17.28 2.05 -15.72
N GLU A 478 16.60 3.03 -16.31
CA GLU A 478 15.78 3.95 -15.52
C GLU A 478 14.51 3.26 -15.00
N ALA A 479 14.27 3.40 -13.70
CA ALA A 479 13.09 2.88 -13.03
C ALA A 479 11.86 3.72 -13.42
N ALA A 480 10.81 3.09 -13.96
CA ALA A 480 9.55 3.80 -14.23
C ALA A 480 8.75 4.11 -12.95
N ILE A 481 8.79 3.19 -11.98
CA ILE A 481 8.04 3.29 -10.72
C ILE A 481 8.98 2.96 -9.57
N TRP A 482 9.00 3.84 -8.57
CA TRP A 482 9.70 3.61 -7.32
C TRP A 482 8.69 3.59 -6.18
N ILE A 483 8.59 2.46 -5.50
CA ILE A 483 7.66 2.26 -4.38
C ILE A 483 8.42 2.41 -3.08
N VAL A 484 7.98 3.34 -2.23
CA VAL A 484 8.42 3.47 -0.85
C VAL A 484 7.36 2.92 0.10
N ASP A 485 7.74 2.67 1.36
CA ASP A 485 6.78 2.22 2.36
C ASP A 485 5.71 3.29 2.65
N PRO A 486 4.44 2.89 2.82
CA PRO A 486 3.35 3.82 3.09
C PRO A 486 3.56 4.54 4.42
N ARG A 487 3.30 5.85 4.41
CA ARG A 487 3.30 6.71 5.60
C ARG A 487 1.96 7.42 5.74
N SER A 488 1.56 7.66 6.98
CA SER A 488 0.36 8.42 7.33
C SER A 488 0.75 9.68 8.09
N LEU A 489 -0.13 10.67 8.12
CA LEU A 489 -0.06 11.73 9.13
C LEU A 489 -0.25 11.10 10.51
N ALA A 490 0.58 11.49 11.47
CA ALA A 490 0.74 10.77 12.73
C ALA A 490 0.85 11.70 13.93
N GLU A 491 1.16 12.98 13.72
CA GLU A 491 1.41 13.94 14.80
C GLU A 491 0.19 14.04 15.75
N GLN A 492 -1.03 14.16 15.22
CA GLN A 492 -2.27 14.19 16.04
C GLN A 492 -2.53 12.91 16.84
N MET A 493 -1.94 11.79 16.45
CA MET A 493 -2.11 10.49 17.13
C MET A 493 -0.93 10.16 18.04
N CYS A 494 0.09 11.00 18.08
CA CYS A 494 1.25 10.86 18.95
C CYS A 494 0.88 11.31 20.37
N SER A 495 1.13 10.47 21.37
CA SER A 495 0.86 10.79 22.78
C SER A 495 1.66 11.99 23.29
N GLN A 496 2.79 12.31 22.66
CA GLN A 496 3.65 13.45 23.00
C GLN A 496 3.12 14.79 22.45
N ALA A 497 2.28 14.77 21.41
CA ALA A 497 1.77 15.98 20.75
C ALA A 497 0.63 16.67 21.52
N LEU A 498 0.09 16.02 22.56
CA LEU A 498 -1.00 16.58 23.37
C LEU A 498 -0.51 17.49 24.51
N TYR A 499 0.79 17.70 24.62
CA TYR A 499 1.44 18.51 25.67
C TYR A 499 2.25 19.70 25.13
N GLN A 500 2.16 19.99 23.83
CA GLN A 500 2.76 21.17 23.18
C GLN A 500 1.65 22.00 22.53
#